data_AF-A0A925IQI6-F1
#
_entry.id   AF-A0A925IQI6-F1
#
_cell.length_a   1.000
_cell.length_b   1.000
_cell.length_c   1.000
_cell.angle_alpha   90.00
_cell.angle_beta   90.00
_cell.angle_gamma   90.00
#
_symmetry.space_group_name_H-M   'P 1'
#
loop_
_entity.id
_entity.type
_entity.pdbx_description
1 polymer ?
#
loop_
_entity_poly.entity_id
_entity_poly.type
_entity_poly.pdbx_seq_one_letter_code
_entity_poly.pdbx_strand_id
1 'polypeptide(L)'
;MKNKYVAALLAFFLGGIGIHKFYLGRTGAGIAYLIFFWTFIPGMIAFFESIILLFMPESEFNFKFNGQFVSPALSSGNPIQEALALEKLAELQAKGLITENEFEAKRRQILDRM
;
A
#
# COMPACT_ATOMS: atom_id res chain seq x y z
N MET A 1 -10.23 -6.79 -0.99
CA MET A 1 -9.09 -6.17 -0.28
C MET A 1 -8.85 -6.95 1.00
N LYS A 2 -7.60 -7.26 1.32
CA LYS A 2 -7.18 -7.97 2.53
C LYS A 2 -7.21 -7.02 3.72
N ASN A 3 -7.57 -7.51 4.89
CA ASN A 3 -7.64 -6.72 6.11
C ASN A 3 -6.41 -6.99 7.00
N LYS A 4 -5.73 -5.92 7.41
CA LYS A 4 -4.58 -5.93 8.33
C LYS A 4 -4.87 -6.69 9.63
N TYR A 5 -5.99 -6.39 10.28
CA TYR A 5 -6.33 -6.94 11.59
C TYR A 5 -6.59 -8.43 11.51
N VAL A 6 -7.24 -8.87 10.43
CA VAL A 6 -7.46 -10.30 10.16
C VAL A 6 -6.12 -11.00 9.94
N ALA A 7 -5.23 -10.43 9.13
CA ALA A 7 -3.91 -11.01 8.91
C ALA A 7 -3.05 -11.08 10.19
N ALA A 8 -3.15 -10.08 11.08
CA ALA A 8 -2.43 -10.05 12.35
C ALA A 8 -3.00 -11.10 13.34
N LEU A 9 -4.32 -11.22 13.41
CA LEU A 9 -5.00 -12.22 14.24
C LEU A 9 -4.65 -13.65 13.77
N LEU A 10 -4.67 -13.88 12.46
CA LEU A 10 -4.23 -15.14 11.86
C LEU A 10 -2.76 -15.44 12.17
N ALA A 11 -1.88 -14.43 12.13
CA ALA A 11 -0.48 -14.60 12.44
C ALA A 11 -0.25 -14.92 13.93
N PHE A 12 -1.07 -14.35 14.83
CA PHE A 12 -0.97 -14.60 16.27
C PHE A 12 -1.45 -16.01 16.66
N PHE A 13 -2.65 -16.42 16.22
CA PHE A 13 -3.24 -17.71 16.61
C PHE A 13 -2.76 -18.88 15.74
N LEU A 14 -2.53 -18.62 14.45
CA LEU A 14 -2.26 -19.63 13.43
C LEU A 14 -0.90 -19.46 12.75
N GLY A 15 -0.04 -18.63 13.35
CA GLY A 15 1.29 -18.30 12.85
C GLY A 15 2.24 -19.47 12.72
N GLY A 16 2.15 -20.43 13.65
CA GLY A 16 2.97 -21.65 13.61
C GLY A 16 2.73 -22.50 12.36
N ILE A 17 1.53 -22.46 11.79
CA ILE A 17 1.14 -23.19 10.57
C ILE A 17 1.39 -22.32 9.32
N GLY A 18 1.51 -20.99 9.49
CA GLY A 18 1.77 -20.04 8.39
C GLY A 18 0.54 -19.64 7.60
N ILE A 19 -0.68 -19.85 8.12
CA ILE A 19 -1.95 -19.58 7.41
C ILE A 19 -2.10 -18.09 7.05
N HIS A 20 -1.53 -17.19 7.86
CA HIS A 20 -1.49 -15.74 7.56
C HIS A 20 -0.74 -15.42 6.25
N LYS A 21 0.28 -16.19 5.88
CA LYS A 21 1.00 -15.99 4.61
C LYS A 21 0.14 -16.33 3.40
N PHE A 22 -0.70 -17.36 3.50
CA PHE A 22 -1.67 -17.70 2.45
C PHE A 22 -2.72 -16.61 2.30
N TYR A 23 -3.21 -16.05 3.41
CA TYR A 23 -4.13 -14.91 3.39
C TYR A 23 -3.53 -13.68 2.68
N LEU A 24 -2.22 -13.45 2.89
CA LEU A 24 -1.50 -12.34 2.26
C LEU A 24 -1.17 -12.59 0.77
N GLY A 25 -1.45 -13.78 0.24
CA GLY A 25 -1.13 -14.18 -1.14
C GLY A 25 0.33 -14.61 -1.34
N ARG A 26 1.05 -14.88 -0.25
CA ARG A 26 2.44 -15.34 -0.25
C ARG A 26 2.51 -16.85 -0.05
N THR A 27 1.94 -17.60 -1.00
CA THR A 27 1.79 -19.06 -0.93
C THR A 27 3.12 -19.78 -0.72
N GLY A 28 4.20 -19.37 -1.40
CA GLY A 28 5.53 -19.98 -1.22
C GLY A 28 6.06 -19.88 0.23
N ALA A 29 5.89 -18.70 0.86
CA ALA A 29 6.28 -18.52 2.26
C ALA A 29 5.37 -19.32 3.22
N GLY A 30 4.09 -19.44 2.90
CA GLY A 30 3.16 -20.28 3.66
C GLY A 30 3.53 -21.77 3.61
N ILE A 31 3.92 -22.28 2.44
CA ILE A 31 4.39 -23.67 2.30
C ILE A 31 5.68 -23.89 3.10
N ALA A 32 6.62 -22.95 3.06
CA ALA A 32 7.83 -23.04 3.89
C ALA A 32 7.48 -23.15 5.38
N TYR A 33 6.54 -22.33 5.87
CA TYR A 33 6.07 -22.42 7.25
C TYR A 33 5.42 -23.77 7.55
N LEU A 34 4.65 -24.33 6.61
CA LEU A 34 4.03 -25.65 6.74
C LEU A 34 5.06 -26.80 6.76
N ILE A 35 6.20 -26.66 6.10
CA ILE A 35 7.26 -27.69 6.16
C ILE A 35 8.03 -27.58 7.49
N PHE A 36 8.20 -26.36 7.99
CA PHE A 36 8.94 -26.09 9.22
C PHE A 36 8.08 -26.03 10.48
N PHE A 37 6.75 -26.27 10.43
CA PHE A 37 5.86 -26.06 11.60
C PHE A 37 6.29 -26.88 12.82
N TRP A 38 6.83 -28.08 12.59
CA TRP A 38 7.31 -29.00 13.62
C TRP A 38 8.54 -28.48 14.39
N THR A 39 9.26 -27.50 13.86
CA THR A 39 10.43 -26.91 14.51
C THR A 39 10.07 -25.83 15.54
N PHE A 40 8.79 -25.43 15.65
CA PHE A 40 8.30 -24.29 16.44
C PHE A 40 8.89 -22.91 16.07
N ILE A 41 9.97 -22.86 15.28
CA ILE A 41 10.60 -21.64 14.75
C ILE A 41 9.59 -20.76 13.99
N PRO A 42 8.73 -21.31 13.09
CA PRO A 42 7.75 -20.49 12.36
C PRO A 42 6.76 -19.80 13.28
N GLY A 43 6.43 -20.41 14.43
CA GLY A 43 5.56 -19.81 15.43
C GLY A 43 6.17 -18.56 16.06
N MET A 44 7.46 -18.61 16.43
CA MET A 44 8.16 -17.44 16.97
C MET A 44 8.27 -16.31 15.93
N ILE A 45 8.62 -16.64 14.69
CA ILE A 45 8.72 -15.62 13.63
C ILE A 45 7.34 -15.02 13.36
N ALA A 46 6.29 -15.83 13.29
CA ALA A 46 4.93 -15.35 13.07
C ALA A 46 4.44 -14.45 14.21
N PHE A 47 4.85 -14.72 15.46
CA PHE A 47 4.55 -13.86 16.60
C PHE A 47 5.13 -12.46 16.39
N PHE A 48 6.42 -12.34 16.06
CA PHE A 48 7.01 -11.03 15.75
C PHE A 48 6.38 -10.39 14.51
N GLU A 49 6.09 -11.16 13.47
CA GLU A 49 5.37 -10.65 12.30
C GLU A 49 3.97 -10.13 12.66
N SER A 50 3.26 -10.78 13.59
CA SER A 50 1.93 -10.33 14.02
C SER A 50 1.99 -8.96 14.67
N ILE A 51 3.00 -8.71 15.51
CA ILE A 51 3.28 -7.42 16.13
C ILE A 51 3.59 -6.39 15.05
N ILE A 52 4.54 -6.69 14.15
CA ILE A 52 4.92 -5.79 13.05
C ILE A 52 3.70 -5.43 12.20
N LEU A 53 2.86 -6.41 11.88
CA LEU A 53 1.67 -6.19 11.06
C LEU A 53 0.62 -5.32 11.77
N LEU A 54 0.53 -5.42 13.10
CA LEU A 54 -0.41 -4.65 13.92
C LEU A 54 0.03 -3.18 14.03
N PHE A 55 1.33 -2.95 14.20
CA PHE A 55 1.94 -1.61 14.21
C PHE A 55 2.16 -1.02 12.81
N MET A 56 2.04 -1.82 11.75
CA MET A 56 2.16 -1.34 10.37
C MET A 56 1.02 -0.37 10.02
N PRO A 57 1.32 0.82 9.46
CA PRO A 57 0.31 1.73 8.98
C PRO A 57 -0.50 1.10 7.85
N GLU A 58 -1.79 1.42 7.79
CA GLU A 58 -2.72 0.81 6.83
C GLU A 58 -2.36 1.12 5.37
N SER A 59 -1.78 2.31 5.12
CA SER A 59 -1.25 2.70 3.82
C SER A 59 -0.14 1.76 3.34
N GLU A 60 0.81 1.41 4.21
CA GLU A 60 1.91 0.49 3.88
C GLU A 60 1.39 -0.94 3.66
N PHE A 61 0.43 -1.39 4.47
CA PHE A 61 -0.20 -2.69 4.30
C PHE A 61 -0.93 -2.78 2.95
N ASN A 62 -1.73 -1.77 2.59
CA ASN A 62 -2.47 -1.74 1.34
C ASN A 62 -1.55 -1.70 0.12
N PHE A 63 -0.45 -0.94 0.21
CA PHE A 63 0.56 -0.92 -0.83
C PHE A 63 1.19 -2.32 -1.03
N LYS A 64 1.62 -2.98 0.06
CA LYS A 64 2.34 -4.27 0.00
C LYS A 64 1.47 -5.46 -0.34
N PHE A 65 0.19 -5.46 0.05
CA PHE A 65 -0.66 -6.67 -0.03
C PHE A 65 -1.91 -6.50 -0.88
N ASN A 66 -2.41 -5.27 -1.05
CA ASN A 66 -3.59 -4.97 -1.84
C ASN A 66 -3.27 -4.32 -3.20
N GLY A 67 -2.00 -3.99 -3.46
CA GLY A 67 -1.55 -3.49 -4.77
C GLY A 67 -2.20 -2.16 -5.15
N GLN A 68 -2.67 -1.38 -4.18
CA GLN A 68 -3.17 -0.04 -4.47
C GLN A 68 -1.97 0.86 -4.73
N PHE A 69 -1.68 1.10 -6.01
CA PHE A 69 -0.93 2.27 -6.45
C PHE A 69 -1.80 3.50 -6.21
N VAL A 70 -1.84 3.89 -4.94
CA VAL A 70 -2.40 5.16 -4.54
C VAL A 70 -1.35 6.20 -4.87
N SER A 71 -1.38 6.75 -6.09
CA SER A 71 -0.61 7.95 -6.40
C SER A 71 -0.97 9.01 -5.34
N PRO A 72 -0.01 9.51 -4.54
CA PRO A 72 -0.31 10.48 -3.48
C PRO A 72 -1.04 11.72 -4.01
N ALA A 73 -0.76 12.08 -5.26
CA ALA A 73 -1.41 13.16 -6.00
C ALA A 73 -2.88 12.90 -6.36
N LEU A 74 -3.32 11.64 -6.49
CA LEU A 74 -4.69 11.27 -6.90
C LEU A 74 -5.56 10.76 -5.75
N SER A 75 -4.99 10.56 -4.56
CA SER A 75 -5.68 10.11 -3.36
C SER A 75 -5.75 11.16 -2.26
N SER A 76 -5.10 12.28 -2.46
CA SER A 76 -5.30 13.44 -1.62
C SER A 76 -6.67 14.01 -1.95
N GLY A 77 -7.73 13.52 -1.30
CA GLY A 77 -8.99 14.28 -1.14
C GLY A 77 -8.80 15.57 -0.31
N ASN A 78 -7.55 16.04 -0.19
CA ASN A 78 -7.14 17.27 0.43
C ASN A 78 -6.80 18.27 -0.72
N PRO A 79 -7.65 19.29 -0.92
CA PRO A 79 -7.55 20.24 -2.04
C PRO A 79 -6.26 21.06 -2.05
N ILE A 80 -5.55 21.12 -0.92
CA ILE A 80 -4.29 21.86 -0.79
C ILE A 80 -3.17 21.21 -1.62
N GLN A 81 -3.13 19.88 -1.75
CA GLN A 81 -2.12 19.20 -2.56
C GLN A 81 -2.40 19.28 -4.07
N GLU A 82 -3.68 19.31 -4.47
CA GLU A 82 -4.07 19.58 -5.86
C GLU A 82 -3.66 20.99 -6.28
N ALA A 83 -3.86 21.99 -5.42
CA ALA A 83 -3.39 23.34 -5.66
C ALA A 83 -1.85 23.42 -5.81
N LEU A 84 -1.10 22.70 -4.97
CA LEU A 84 0.35 22.63 -5.04
C LEU A 84 0.85 21.93 -6.33
N ALA A 85 0.12 20.94 -6.82
CA ALA A 85 0.43 20.27 -8.09
C ALA A 85 0.17 21.17 -9.29
N LEU A 86 -0.91 21.97 -9.27
CA LEU A 86 -1.18 23.00 -10.30
C LEU A 86 -0.07 24.06 -10.34
N GLU A 87 0.44 24.47 -9.17
CA GLU A 87 1.54 25.43 -9.07
C GLU A 87 2.82 24.90 -9.72
N LYS A 88 3.19 23.63 -9.45
CA LYS A 88 4.34 22.99 -10.12
C LYS A 88 4.14 22.80 -11.62
N LEU A 89 2.92 22.54 -12.09
CA LEU A 89 2.63 22.44 -13.52
C LEU A 89 2.77 23.81 -14.21
N ALA A 90 2.33 24.89 -13.55
CA ALA A 90 2.52 26.26 -14.04
C ALA A 90 4.00 26.67 -14.05
N GLU A 91 4.80 26.22 -13.08
CA GLU A 91 6.25 26.43 -13.07
C GLU A 91 6.93 25.73 -14.27
N LEU A 92 6.51 24.52 -14.62
CA LEU A 92 7.06 23.77 -15.75
C LEU A 92 6.65 24.38 -17.10
N GLN A 93 5.45 24.95 -17.20
CA GLN A 93 5.02 25.76 -18.35
C GLN A 93 5.86 27.03 -18.49
N ALA A 94 6.09 27.76 -17.38
CA ALA A 94 6.89 28.99 -17.39
C ALA A 94 8.35 28.74 -17.81
N LYS A 95 8.88 27.54 -17.52
CA LYS A 95 10.20 27.09 -17.99
C LYS A 95 10.22 26.66 -19.47
N GLY A 96 9.09 26.70 -20.17
CA GLY A 96 8.97 26.29 -21.57
C GLY A 96 9.18 24.79 -21.80
N LEU A 97 9.17 23.98 -20.74
CA LEU A 97 9.40 22.53 -20.80
C LEU A 97 8.15 21.76 -21.25
N ILE A 98 7.00 22.43 -21.28
CA ILE A 98 5.70 21.85 -21.62
C ILE A 98 4.92 22.87 -22.46
N THR A 99 4.26 22.40 -23.52
CA THR A 99 3.42 23.21 -24.42
C THR A 99 2.09 23.57 -23.74
N GLU A 100 1.61 24.80 -23.92
CA GLU A 100 0.34 25.35 -23.39
C GLU A 100 -0.86 24.38 -23.53
N ASN A 101 -0.89 23.66 -24.64
CA ASN A 101 -1.95 22.71 -25.00
C ASN A 101 -2.00 21.48 -24.07
N GLU A 102 -0.85 21.01 -23.57
CA GLU A 102 -0.79 19.90 -22.59
C GLU A 102 -1.13 20.37 -21.17
N PHE A 103 -0.84 21.63 -20.83
CA PHE A 103 -1.19 22.22 -19.55
C PHE A 103 -2.71 22.44 -19.43
N GLU A 104 -3.36 22.98 -20.46
CA GLU A 104 -4.81 23.17 -20.47
C GLU A 104 -5.58 21.85 -20.36
N ALA A 105 -5.12 20.79 -21.04
CA ALA A 105 -5.73 19.47 -20.95
C ALA A 105 -5.70 18.92 -19.52
N LYS A 106 -4.56 19.04 -18.82
CA LYS A 106 -4.42 18.59 -17.42
C LYS A 106 -5.20 19.46 -16.44
N ARG A 107 -5.24 20.78 -16.65
CA ARG A 107 -5.99 21.72 -15.80
C ARG A 107 -7.50 21.45 -15.86
N ARG A 108 -8.06 21.20 -17.04
CA ARG A 108 -9.47 20.84 -17.20
C ARG A 108 -9.82 19.53 -16.52
N GLN A 109 -8.94 18.54 -16.59
CA GLN A 109 -9.15 17.23 -15.98
C GLN A 109 -9.22 17.28 -14.44
N ILE A 110 -8.51 18.24 -13.82
CA ILE A 110 -8.52 18.45 -12.37
C ILE A 110 -9.77 19.24 -11.95
N LEU A 111 -10.16 20.27 -12.72
CA LEU A 111 -11.35 21.09 -12.45
C LEU A 111 -12.67 20.31 -12.56
N ASP A 112 -12.73 19.29 -13.41
CA ASP A 112 -13.92 18.41 -13.55
C ASP A 112 -14.06 17.40 -12.38
N ARG A 113 -12.97 17.20 -11.62
CA ARG A 113 -12.89 16.24 -10.52
C ARG A 113 -13.16 16.85 -9.13
N MET A 114 -13.24 18.18 -9.04
CA MET A 114 -13.59 18.97 -7.85
C MET A 114 -15.07 19.34 -7.88
#